data_AF-A7VE65-F1
#
_entry.id   AF-A7VE65-F1
#
_cell.length_a   1.000
_cell.length_b   1.000
_cell.length_c   1.000
_cell.angle_alpha   90.00
_cell.angle_beta   90.00
_cell.angle_gamma   90.00
#
_symmetry.space_group_name_H-M   'P 1'
#
loop_
_entity.id
_entity.type
_entity.pdbx_description
1 polymer ?
#
loop_
_entity_poly.entity_id
_entity_poly.type
_entity_poly.pdbx_seq_one_letter_code
_entity_poly.pdbx_strand_id
1 'polypeptide(L)'
;MEYLTASAEQGNLYASFLLEHLDAYQDPSLFLAATRLLHHLEKLFCEEVQRPMEMKRYQIDRKRRRKLLEKKQAQGHHREDQEPAQGIY
;
A
#
# COMPACT_ATOMS: atom_id res chain seq x y z
N MET A 1 24.03 10.25 13.21
CA MET A 1 25.05 9.18 13.03
C MET A 1 25.44 8.52 14.35
N GLU A 2 25.30 9.18 15.50
CA GLU A 2 25.71 8.67 16.82
C GLU A 2 25.16 7.27 17.17
N TYR A 3 23.89 6.99 16.85
CA TYR A 3 23.32 5.67 17.09
C TYR A 3 23.85 4.58 16.15
N LEU A 4 24.24 4.95 14.93
CA LEU A 4 24.80 4.02 13.94
C LEU A 4 26.23 3.62 14.32
N THR A 5 27.03 4.61 14.73
CA THR A 5 28.39 4.39 15.23
C THR A 5 28.39 3.58 16.53
N ALA A 6 27.51 3.90 17.49
CA ALA A 6 27.38 3.13 18.72
C ALA A 6 26.98 1.66 18.48
N SER A 7 26.12 1.41 17.50
CA SER A 7 25.74 0.04 17.10
C SER A 7 26.92 -0.73 16.49
N ALA A 8 27.73 -0.07 15.66
CA ALA A 8 28.95 -0.65 15.10
C ALA A 8 29.99 -0.98 16.19
N GLU A 9 30.18 -0.08 17.15
CA GLU A 9 31.06 -0.27 18.31
C GLU A 9 30.61 -1.40 19.23
N GLN A 10 29.29 -1.64 19.32
CA GLN A 10 28.70 -2.79 20.02
C GLN A 10 28.83 -4.12 19.25
N GLY A 11 29.45 -4.11 18.06
CA GLY A 11 29.74 -5.31 17.26
C GLY A 11 28.70 -5.62 16.18
N ASN A 12 27.82 -4.67 15.82
CA ASN A 12 26.91 -4.86 14.70
C ASN A 12 27.65 -4.76 13.35
N LEU A 13 27.95 -5.93 12.78
CA LEU A 13 28.63 -6.08 11.48
C LEU A 13 27.96 -5.31 10.34
N TYR A 14 26.64 -5.17 10.37
CA TYR A 14 25.92 -4.43 9.33
C TYR A 14 26.09 -2.92 9.50
N ALA A 15 26.16 -2.43 10.74
CA ALA A 15 26.38 -1.02 11.01
C ALA A 15 27.80 -0.60 10.64
N SER A 16 28.81 -1.43 10.96
CA SER A 16 30.20 -1.18 10.54
C SER A 16 30.36 -1.22 9.02
N PHE A 17 29.78 -2.22 8.36
CA PHE A 17 29.79 -2.31 6.90
C PHE A 17 29.12 -1.09 6.26
N LEU A 18 27.96 -0.67 6.78
CA LEU A 18 27.25 0.48 6.24
C LEU A 18 28.08 1.76 6.37
N LEU A 19 28.69 2.01 7.54
CA LEU A 19 29.54 3.18 7.79
C LEU A 19 30.74 3.25 6.83
N GLU A 20 31.38 2.11 6.55
CA GLU A 20 32.52 2.02 5.63
C GLU A 20 32.14 2.29 4.16
N HIS A 21 30.88 2.04 3.78
CA HIS A 21 30.41 2.17 2.41
C HIS A 21 29.50 3.39 2.18
N LEU A 22 29.34 4.29 3.17
CA LEU A 22 28.47 5.46 3.05
C LEU A 22 28.85 6.35 1.87
N ASP A 23 30.15 6.57 1.64
CA ASP A 23 30.66 7.41 0.56
C ASP A 23 30.40 6.79 -0.82
N ALA A 24 30.31 5.45 -0.91
CA ALA A 24 29.98 4.76 -2.16
C ALA A 24 28.53 5.01 -2.62
N TYR A 25 27.66 5.44 -1.70
CA TYR A 25 26.26 5.77 -1.99
C TYR A 25 26.00 7.29 -2.09
N GLN A 26 27.02 8.12 -1.86
CA GLN A 26 26.82 9.56 -1.72
C GLN A 26 26.62 10.26 -3.07
N ASP A 27 27.12 9.69 -4.17
CA ASP A 27 26.91 10.23 -5.53
C ASP A 27 26.34 9.18 -6.48
N PRO A 28 25.05 8.81 -6.40
CA PRO A 28 24.39 8.33 -7.60
C PRO A 28 24.49 9.47 -8.61
N SER A 29 25.05 9.19 -9.79
CA SER A 29 25.10 10.20 -10.85
C SER A 29 23.74 10.88 -10.97
N LEU A 30 23.69 12.21 -11.12
CA LEU A 30 22.44 12.97 -11.23
C LEU A 30 21.46 12.32 -12.21
N PHE A 31 22.02 11.74 -13.27
CA PHE A 31 21.31 10.92 -14.25
C PHE A 31 20.65 9.67 -13.64
N LEU A 32 21.37 8.87 -12.85
CA LEU A 32 20.81 7.70 -12.16
C LEU A 32 19.71 8.08 -11.16
N ALA A 33 19.86 9.21 -10.46
CA ALA A 33 18.82 9.73 -9.58
C ALA A 33 17.57 10.11 -10.39
N ALA A 34 17.75 10.82 -11.50
CA ALA A 34 16.65 11.21 -12.40
C ALA A 34 15.93 9.99 -13.01
N THR A 35 16.66 8.97 -13.47
CA THR A 35 16.05 7.76 -14.03
C THR A 35 15.32 6.93 -12.97
N ARG A 36 15.85 6.85 -11.74
CA ARG A 36 15.14 6.22 -10.61
C ARG A 36 13.83 6.93 -10.28
N LEU A 37 13.83 8.27 -10.26
CA LEU A 37 12.61 9.05 -10.06
C LEU A 37 11.59 8.80 -11.17
N LEU A 38 12.03 8.86 -12.43
CA LEU A 38 11.16 8.61 -13.58
C LEU A 38 10.56 7.19 -13.55
N HIS A 39 11.38 6.19 -13.24
CA HIS A 39 10.91 4.81 -13.11
C HIS A 39 9.90 4.65 -11.95
N HIS A 40 10.09 5.36 -10.84
CA HIS A 40 9.15 5.33 -9.75
C HIS A 40 7.82 5.99 -10.10
N LEU A 41 7.86 7.10 -10.85
CA LEU A 41 6.66 7.75 -11.40
C LEU A 41 5.93 6.85 -12.39
N GLU A 42 6.65 6.20 -13.30
CA GLU A 42 6.08 5.22 -14.24
C GLU A 42 5.30 4.14 -13.49
N LYS A 43 5.90 3.56 -12.45
CA LYS A 43 5.24 2.54 -11.62
C LYS A 43 3.97 3.08 -10.95
N LEU A 44 4.02 4.29 -10.39
CA LEU A 44 2.86 4.92 -9.76
C LEU A 44 1.72 5.14 -10.77
N PHE A 45 2.03 5.63 -11.96
CA PHE A 45 1.03 5.81 -13.01
C PHE A 45 0.47 4.47 -13.49
N CYS A 46 1.30 3.44 -13.68
CA CYS A 46 0.85 2.10 -14.01
C CYS A 46 -0.07 1.53 -12.92
N GLU A 47 0.26 1.70 -11.64
CA GLU A 47 -0.59 1.26 -10.53
C GLU A 47 -1.94 2.00 -10.47
N GLU A 48 -1.97 3.30 -10.77
CA GLU A 48 -3.22 4.07 -10.81
C GLU A 48 -4.04 3.81 -12.08
N VAL A 49 -3.42 3.47 -13.21
CA VAL A 49 -4.10 3.09 -14.46
C VAL A 49 -4.59 1.64 -14.41
N GLN A 50 -3.80 0.73 -13.79
CA GLN A 50 -4.17 -0.67 -13.58
C GLN A 50 -5.04 -0.87 -12.35
N ARG A 51 -5.20 0.14 -11.48
CA ARG A 51 -6.33 0.17 -10.55
C ARG A 51 -7.56 0.17 -11.42
N PRO A 52 -8.32 -0.94 -11.50
CA PRO A 52 -9.59 -0.85 -12.17
C PRO A 52 -10.34 0.24 -11.43
N MET A 53 -10.96 1.15 -12.19
CA MET A 53 -11.97 2.08 -11.68
C MET A 53 -13.16 1.32 -11.06
N GLU A 54 -13.10 -0.01 -11.02
CA GLU A 54 -13.95 -0.90 -10.28
C GLU A 54 -13.42 -1.05 -8.85
N MET A 55 -14.30 -0.78 -7.88
CA MET A 55 -14.14 -1.19 -6.49
C MET A 55 -13.33 -0.27 -5.55
N LYS A 56 -13.38 1.06 -5.73
CA LYS A 56 -13.73 1.91 -4.57
C LYS A 56 -15.22 1.76 -4.22
N ARG A 57 -15.74 0.53 -4.23
CA ARG A 57 -16.94 0.19 -3.46
C ARG A 57 -16.49 0.39 -2.03
N TYR A 58 -16.84 1.55 -1.47
CA TYR A 58 -16.68 1.88 -0.07
C TYR A 58 -16.75 0.59 0.74
N GLN A 59 -15.63 0.17 1.34
CA GLN A 59 -15.66 -1.01 2.19
C GLN A 59 -16.60 -0.68 3.34
N ILE A 60 -17.86 -1.14 3.22
CA ILE A 60 -18.84 -0.96 4.27
C ILE A 60 -18.29 -1.65 5.50
N ASP A 61 -18.13 -0.88 6.57
CA ASP A 61 -17.70 -1.37 7.87
C ASP A 61 -18.51 -2.61 8.27
N ARG A 62 -17.83 -3.60 8.85
CA ARG A 62 -18.40 -4.89 9.23
C ARG A 62 -19.64 -4.75 10.12
N LYS A 63 -19.66 -3.79 11.04
CA LYS A 63 -20.82 -3.52 11.93
C LYS A 63 -21.99 -2.97 11.13
N ARG A 64 -21.73 -2.06 10.19
CA ARG A 64 -22.78 -1.50 9.31
C ARG A 64 -23.38 -2.58 8.43
N ARG A 65 -22.54 -3.49 7.88
CA ARG A 65 -22.99 -4.63 7.08
C ARG A 65 -23.90 -5.56 7.89
N ARG A 66 -23.53 -5.87 9.13
CA ARG A 66 -24.35 -6.72 10.02
C ARG A 66 -25.71 -6.10 10.34
N LYS A 67 -25.75 -4.81 10.67
CA LYS A 67 -27.00 -4.09 10.92
C LYS A 67 -27.92 -4.08 9.69
N LEU A 68 -27.37 -3.98 8.48
CA LEU A 68 -28.15 -4.06 7.26
C LEU A 68 -28.76 -5.46 7.05
N LEU A 69 -27.99 -6.52 7.33
CA LEU A 69 -28.50 -7.90 7.26
C LEU A 69 -29.60 -8.16 8.31
N GLU A 70 -29.40 -7.70 9.55
CA GLU A 70 -30.39 -7.80 10.62
C GLU A 70 -31.70 -7.07 10.24
N LYS A 71 -31.58 -5.86 9.65
CA LYS A 71 -32.74 -5.11 9.15
C LYS A 71 -33.46 -5.83 8.01
N LYS A 72 -32.73 -6.39 7.04
CA LYS A 72 -33.32 -7.19 5.95
C LYS A 72 -34.07 -8.40 6.50
N GLN A 73 -33.48 -9.13 7.46
CA GLN A 73 -34.12 -10.28 8.09
C GLN A 73 -35.40 -9.88 8.85
N ALA A 74 -35.38 -8.75 9.57
CA ALA A 74 -36.56 -8.24 10.28
C ALA A 74 -37.68 -7.78 9.32
N GLN A 75 -37.35 -7.45 8.07
CA GLN A 75 -38.31 -7.16 7.00
C GLN A 75 -38.88 -8.43 6.35
N GLY A 76 -38.49 -9.61 6.81
CA GLY A 76 -38.97 -10.89 6.29
C GLY A 76 -38.18 -11.44 5.11
N HIS A 77 -37.10 -10.78 4.69
CA HIS A 77 -36.23 -11.32 3.64
C HIS A 77 -35.47 -12.55 4.11
N HIS A 78 -35.42 -13.56 3.25
CA HIS A 78 -34.65 -14.76 3.49
C HIS A 78 -33.15 -14.46 3.39
N ARG A 79 -32.31 -15.20 4.14
CA ARG A 79 -30.86 -14.96 4.17
C ARG A 79 -30.17 -15.18 2.82
N GLU A 80 -30.81 -15.96 1.96
CA GLU A 80 -30.35 -16.31 0.62
C GLU A 80 -31.06 -15.51 -0.48
N ASP A 81 -31.91 -14.53 -0.11
CA ASP A 81 -32.51 -13.61 -1.08
C ASP A 81 -31.42 -12.72 -1.68
N GLN A 82 -30.87 -13.18 -2.79
CA GLN A 82 -29.97 -12.38 -3.61
C GLN A 82 -30.80 -11.51 -4.55
N GLU A 83 -30.89 -10.22 -4.25
CA GLU A 83 -31.52 -9.27 -5.16
C GLU A 83 -30.74 -9.24 -6.49
N PRO A 84 -31.42 -9.27 -7.65
CA PRO A 84 -30.76 -9.11 -8.93
C PRO A 84 -30.10 -7.73 -8.95
N ALA A 85 -28.81 -7.69 -9.29
CA ALA A 85 -28.09 -6.45 -9.45
C ALA A 85 -28.78 -5.64 -10.56
N GLN A 86 -29.47 -4.57 -10.18
CA GLN A 86 -30.05 -3.65 -11.14
C GLN A 86 -28.89 -3.03 -11.93
N GLY A 87 -28.74 -3.47 -13.19
CA GLY A 87 -27.80 -2.89 -14.12
C GLY A 87 -28.11 -1.41 -14.26
N ILE A 88 -27.14 -0.58 -13.92
CA ILE A 88 -27.20 0.85 -14.21
C ILE A 88 -26.91 0.96 -15.70
N TYR A 89 -27.93 1.30 -16.50
CA TYR A 89 -27.76 1.71 -17.90
C TYR A 89 -27.15 3.10 -17.98
#